data_AF-A0A453F9U6-F1
#
_entry.id   AF-A0A453F9U6-F1
#
_cell.length_a   1.000
_cell.length_b   1.000
_cell.length_c   1.000
_cell.angle_alpha   90.00
_cell.angle_beta   90.00
_cell.angle_gamma   90.00
#
_symmetry.space_group_name_H-M   'P 1'
#
loop_
_entity.id
_entity.type
_entity.pdbx_description
1 polymer ?
#
loop_
_entity_poly.entity_id
_entity_poly.type
_entity_poly.pdbx_seq_one_letter_code
_entity_poly.pdbx_strand_id
1 'polypeptide(L)'
;MPSLQLLQLTDRGQVLLASRRRTLDVVSGALIAGGALAYARSSQSQQRRRSEANYGSEASELATKGDGLSQNGRLAATKRKKSGLKSLHFLTAILLKKIGPNGTRFLLGLVLTAVLRTAVGHRLAKVQGFLFKAAFLRRVPTFTRLIIENLILCFLQSTLYQTSKYLTGSLSLRFKKILTDIVDADYFENMVYYKMSYVDHRVSNPEQRIASDIPKFSSELSELVQDDLAAVAEGLIYTWRLCSYASPKYMVWIMAYVLVAGGVIRKFSPAFVKLKSTEQQLEGDYRQLHSRLRHMRRVWHFMVVRTEKHLILCRGLRLLLGI
;
A
#
# COMPACT_ATOMS: atom_id res chain seq x y z
N MET A 1 -23.16 51.75 40.54
CA MET A 1 -22.05 51.74 39.57
C MET A 1 -21.58 50.31 39.22
N PRO A 2 -22.32 49.52 38.40
CA PRO A 2 -21.93 48.15 38.05
C PRO A 2 -21.51 47.94 36.58
N SER A 3 -21.56 48.98 35.73
CA SER A 3 -21.35 48.85 34.27
C SER A 3 -19.87 48.75 33.85
N LEU A 4 -18.93 49.23 34.66
CA LEU A 4 -17.49 49.24 34.31
C LEU A 4 -16.79 47.88 34.54
N GLN A 5 -17.31 47.03 35.44
CA GLN A 5 -16.69 45.73 35.73
C GLN A 5 -16.98 44.68 34.64
N LEU A 6 -18.12 44.77 33.96
CA LEU A 6 -18.53 43.85 32.89
C LEU A 6 -17.75 44.08 31.59
N LEU A 7 -17.34 45.33 31.35
CA LEU A 7 -16.55 45.72 30.18
C LEU A 7 -15.07 45.29 30.33
N GLN A 8 -14.50 45.40 31.55
CA GLN A 8 -13.14 44.91 31.83
C GLN A 8 -13.01 43.37 31.75
N LEU A 9 -14.07 42.62 32.05
CA LEU A 9 -14.10 41.15 31.91
C LEU A 9 -14.17 40.71 30.43
N THR A 10 -14.89 41.47 29.61
CA THR A 10 -15.01 41.21 28.17
C THR A 10 -13.70 41.51 27.43
N ASP A 11 -13.02 42.60 27.79
CA ASP A 11 -11.77 43.01 27.15
C ASP A 11 -10.60 42.05 27.50
N ARG A 12 -10.54 41.58 28.75
CA ARG A 12 -9.59 40.52 29.16
C ARG A 12 -9.83 39.18 28.44
N GLY A 13 -11.08 38.84 28.13
CA GLY A 13 -11.45 37.63 27.39
C GLY A 13 -10.96 37.66 25.92
N GLN A 14 -10.99 38.82 25.28
CA GLN A 14 -10.54 38.99 23.90
C GLN A 14 -9.00 38.96 23.78
N VAL A 15 -8.28 39.54 24.74
CA VAL A 15 -6.80 39.50 24.76
C VAL A 15 -6.27 38.08 24.99
N LEU A 16 -6.95 37.27 25.83
CA LEU A 16 -6.63 35.85 26.02
C LEU A 16 -6.89 34.99 24.77
N LEU A 17 -7.96 35.28 24.03
CA LEU A 17 -8.29 34.60 22.77
C LEU A 17 -7.35 35.00 21.62
N ALA A 18 -6.93 36.27 21.55
CA ALA A 18 -5.97 36.74 20.55
C ALA A 18 -4.56 36.18 20.78
N SER A 19 -4.14 36.04 22.04
CA SER A 19 -2.86 35.41 22.41
C SER A 19 -2.80 33.93 22.02
N ARG A 20 -3.91 33.18 22.20
CA ARG A 20 -4.01 31.77 21.80
C ARG A 20 -3.89 31.53 20.29
N ARG A 21 -4.42 32.44 19.46
CA ARG A 21 -4.28 32.34 17.98
C ARG A 21 -2.85 32.55 17.52
N ARG A 22 -2.13 33.53 18.08
CA ARG A 22 -0.70 33.74 17.77
C ARG A 22 0.18 32.56 18.19
N THR A 23 -0.12 31.90 19.30
CA THR A 23 0.60 30.68 19.69
C THR A 23 0.29 29.47 18.80
N LEU A 24 -0.90 29.39 18.21
CA LEU A 24 -1.27 28.29 17.29
C LEU A 24 -0.58 28.43 15.92
N ASP A 25 -0.45 29.66 15.41
CA ASP A 25 0.24 29.91 14.14
C ASP A 25 1.76 29.68 14.26
N VAL A 26 2.35 30.03 15.41
CA VAL A 26 3.78 29.78 15.70
C VAL A 26 4.07 28.29 15.89
N VAL A 27 3.16 27.52 16.50
CA VAL A 27 3.34 26.06 16.70
C VAL A 27 3.14 25.28 15.38
N SER A 28 2.23 25.72 14.52
CA SER A 28 2.07 25.19 13.16
C SER A 28 3.32 25.46 12.30
N GLY A 29 3.84 26.68 12.34
CA GLY A 29 5.10 27.06 11.68
C GLY A 29 6.31 26.29 12.22
N ALA A 30 6.39 26.08 13.53
CA ALA A 30 7.48 25.33 14.17
C ALA A 30 7.43 23.83 13.87
N LEU A 31 6.26 23.23 13.66
CA LEU A 31 6.13 21.83 13.25
C LEU A 31 6.51 21.61 11.79
N ILE A 32 6.18 22.56 10.90
CA ILE A 32 6.55 22.49 9.48
C ILE A 32 8.06 22.79 9.32
N ALA A 33 8.59 23.81 10.01
CA ALA A 33 10.00 24.14 10.01
C ALA A 33 10.85 23.08 10.75
N GLY A 34 10.36 22.53 11.85
CA GLY A 34 11.00 21.44 12.60
C GLY A 34 10.98 20.12 11.83
N GLY A 35 9.88 19.83 11.12
CA GLY A 35 9.80 18.70 10.20
C GLY A 35 10.76 18.84 9.01
N ALA A 36 10.87 20.03 8.42
CA ALA A 36 11.80 20.32 7.33
C ALA A 36 13.28 20.28 7.80
N LEU A 37 13.60 20.82 8.98
CA LEU A 37 14.95 20.77 9.55
C LEU A 37 15.34 19.35 9.99
N ALA A 38 14.42 18.57 10.58
CA ALA A 38 14.67 17.17 10.91
C ALA A 38 14.86 16.31 9.63
N TYR A 39 14.10 16.61 8.58
CA TYR A 39 14.24 15.96 7.27
C TYR A 39 15.56 16.34 6.56
N ALA A 40 15.99 17.61 6.65
CA ALA A 40 17.26 18.07 6.11
C ALA A 40 18.47 17.54 6.90
N ARG A 41 18.36 17.42 8.24
CA ARG A 41 19.43 16.86 9.10
C ARG A 41 19.58 15.35 8.91
N SER A 42 18.48 14.66 8.59
CA SER A 42 18.48 13.25 8.16
C SER A 42 19.27 13.04 6.86
N SER A 43 19.14 13.92 5.86
CA SER A 43 19.89 13.79 4.60
C SER A 43 21.40 14.08 4.77
N GLN A 44 21.76 15.06 5.63
CA GLN A 44 23.16 15.37 5.93
C GLN A 44 23.88 14.29 6.74
N SER A 45 23.19 13.60 7.66
CA SER A 45 23.77 12.47 8.40
C SER A 45 24.09 11.27 7.51
N GLN A 46 23.34 11.10 6.42
CA GLN A 46 23.55 10.07 5.41
C GLN A 46 24.68 10.44 4.43
N GLN A 47 24.94 11.75 4.24
CA GLN A 47 26.10 12.25 3.50
C GLN A 47 27.40 12.16 4.33
N ARG A 48 27.35 12.42 5.65
CA ARG A 48 28.50 12.26 6.56
C ARG A 48 28.94 10.80 6.74
N ARG A 49 27.98 9.85 6.79
CA ARG A 49 28.30 8.40 6.72
C ARG A 49 28.87 7.95 5.37
N ARG A 50 28.78 8.80 4.33
CA ARG A 50 29.38 8.56 3.02
C ARG A 50 30.81 9.12 2.91
N SER A 51 31.16 10.12 3.72
CA SER A 51 32.53 10.66 3.79
C SER A 51 33.45 9.88 4.73
N GLU A 52 32.95 9.31 5.84
CA GLU A 52 33.76 8.42 6.69
C GLU A 52 34.03 7.05 6.04
N ALA A 53 33.21 6.62 5.08
CA ALA A 53 33.45 5.40 4.29
C ALA A 53 34.43 5.60 3.12
N ASN A 54 34.84 6.85 2.83
CA ASN A 54 35.69 7.18 1.69
C ASN A 54 37.13 7.55 2.07
N TYR A 55 37.49 7.49 3.37
CA TYR A 55 38.86 7.75 3.84
C TYR A 55 39.56 6.49 4.39
N GLY A 56 38.85 5.36 4.48
CA GLY A 56 39.40 4.07 4.91
C GLY A 56 39.67 3.08 3.77
N SER A 57 39.37 3.44 2.52
CA SER A 57 39.44 2.51 1.37
C SER A 57 40.68 2.67 0.51
N GLU A 58 41.44 3.78 0.61
CA GLU A 58 42.65 4.00 -0.19
C GLU A 58 43.94 3.42 0.44
N ALA A 59 43.89 2.93 1.68
CA ALA A 59 45.07 2.40 2.38
C ALA A 59 45.26 0.88 2.25
N SER A 60 44.39 0.16 1.51
CA SER A 60 44.43 -1.31 1.43
C SER A 60 44.51 -1.87 0.00
N GLU A 61 44.82 -1.04 -1.00
CA GLU A 61 44.86 -1.44 -2.43
C GLU A 61 46.27 -1.67 -2.99
N LEU A 62 47.30 -1.82 -2.15
CA LEU A 62 48.68 -2.06 -2.60
C LEU A 62 49.27 -3.43 -2.26
N ALA A 63 48.50 -4.35 -1.69
CA ALA A 63 48.95 -5.70 -1.41
C ALA A 63 47.93 -6.74 -1.84
N THR A 64 48.11 -7.28 -3.05
CA THR A 64 48.03 -8.72 -3.40
C THR A 64 47.67 -8.83 -4.87
N LYS A 65 48.72 -8.94 -5.70
CA LYS A 65 48.68 -9.29 -7.12
C LYS A 65 49.03 -10.79 -7.21
N GLY A 66 48.22 -11.56 -7.93
CA GLY A 66 48.37 -13.01 -8.19
C GLY A 66 47.16 -13.78 -7.68
N ASP A 67 46.56 -14.76 -8.34
CA ASP A 67 46.76 -15.43 -9.63
C ASP A 67 45.49 -16.28 -9.88
N GLY A 68 45.20 -16.69 -11.13
CA GLY A 68 44.43 -17.92 -11.42
C GLY A 68 42.87 -17.92 -11.42
N LEU A 69 42.32 -17.77 -12.64
CA LEU A 69 41.32 -18.65 -13.29
C LEU A 69 39.88 -18.92 -12.74
N SER A 70 38.90 -18.58 -13.61
CA SER A 70 37.61 -19.27 -13.90
C SER A 70 36.45 -19.26 -12.89
N GLN A 71 35.44 -18.41 -13.14
CA GLN A 71 34.05 -18.82 -13.42
C GLN A 71 33.17 -17.60 -13.74
N ASN A 72 32.88 -17.42 -15.02
CA ASN A 72 31.88 -16.48 -15.52
C ASN A 72 30.47 -17.00 -15.23
N GLY A 73 29.59 -16.12 -14.73
CA GLY A 73 28.14 -16.34 -14.83
C GLY A 73 27.34 -16.18 -13.54
N ARG A 74 27.56 -15.13 -12.72
CA ARG A 74 26.63 -14.86 -11.61
C ARG A 74 26.60 -13.46 -11.02
N LEU A 75 26.60 -12.40 -11.82
CA LEU A 75 26.46 -11.02 -11.29
C LEU A 75 25.60 -10.13 -12.20
N ALA A 76 24.27 -10.30 -12.13
CA ALA A 76 23.32 -9.33 -12.70
C ALA A 76 21.97 -9.22 -11.94
N ALA A 77 21.92 -9.57 -10.65
CA ALA A 77 20.65 -9.63 -9.89
C ALA A 77 20.48 -8.60 -8.75
N THR A 78 21.44 -7.71 -8.50
CA THR A 78 21.42 -6.86 -7.29
C THR A 78 21.09 -5.38 -7.48
N LYS A 79 20.74 -4.92 -8.70
CA LYS A 79 20.43 -3.49 -8.96
C LYS A 79 18.98 -3.11 -9.31
N ARG A 80 17.99 -4.02 -9.29
CA ARG A 80 16.58 -3.67 -9.65
C ARG A 80 15.66 -3.19 -8.52
N LYS A 81 16.01 -3.38 -7.24
CA LYS A 81 15.02 -3.34 -6.13
C LYS A 81 14.65 -1.95 -5.58
N LYS A 82 15.42 -0.88 -5.89
CA LYS A 82 15.10 0.50 -5.46
C LYS A 82 14.22 1.28 -6.46
N SER A 83 14.02 0.73 -7.66
CA SER A 83 13.25 1.33 -8.75
C SER A 83 11.75 0.99 -8.68
N GLY A 84 11.37 -0.19 -8.17
CA GLY A 84 9.97 -0.65 -8.18
C GLY A 84 8.99 0.25 -7.42
N LEU A 85 9.32 0.70 -6.20
CA LEU A 85 8.46 1.62 -5.43
C LEU A 85 8.37 3.02 -6.07
N LYS A 86 9.46 3.49 -6.69
CA LYS A 86 9.47 4.75 -7.44
C LYS A 86 8.64 4.64 -8.72
N SER A 87 8.70 3.49 -9.38
CA SER A 87 7.92 3.18 -10.58
C SER A 87 6.44 3.04 -10.26
N LEU A 88 6.09 2.45 -9.12
CA LEU A 88 4.71 2.33 -8.66
C LEU A 88 4.16 3.70 -8.25
N HIS A 89 4.94 4.52 -7.55
CA HIS A 89 4.57 5.90 -7.24
C HIS A 89 4.45 6.78 -8.50
N PHE A 90 5.31 6.56 -9.51
CA PHE A 90 5.21 7.22 -10.80
C PHE A 90 3.97 6.76 -11.59
N LEU A 91 3.66 5.47 -11.56
CA LEU A 91 2.45 4.89 -12.17
C LEU A 91 1.19 5.40 -11.48
N THR A 92 1.16 5.43 -10.14
CA THR A 92 0.07 6.00 -9.34
C THR A 92 -0.05 7.50 -9.61
N ALA A 93 1.06 8.24 -9.71
CA ALA A 93 1.04 9.65 -10.06
C ALA A 93 0.53 9.90 -11.48
N ILE A 94 0.84 9.01 -12.44
CA ILE A 94 0.28 9.06 -13.80
C ILE A 94 -1.21 8.73 -13.79
N LEU A 95 -1.63 7.68 -13.09
CA LEU A 95 -3.04 7.32 -12.92
C LEU A 95 -3.84 8.45 -12.27
N LEU A 96 -3.25 9.11 -11.25
CA LEU A 96 -3.84 10.22 -10.54
C LEU A 96 -3.88 11.50 -11.41
N LYS A 97 -2.83 11.75 -12.20
CA LYS A 97 -2.77 12.89 -13.12
C LYS A 97 -3.72 12.72 -14.31
N LYS A 98 -3.91 11.49 -14.80
CA LYS A 98 -4.83 11.17 -15.90
C LYS A 98 -6.29 10.99 -15.44
N ILE A 99 -6.56 11.10 -14.14
CA ILE A 99 -7.89 10.88 -13.57
C ILE A 99 -8.91 11.99 -13.90
N GLY A 100 -8.45 13.11 -14.48
CA GLY A 100 -9.30 14.21 -14.92
C GLY A 100 -10.11 14.87 -13.80
N PRO A 101 -10.92 15.90 -14.13
CA PRO A 101 -11.75 16.61 -13.14
C PRO A 101 -12.80 15.70 -12.49
N ASN A 102 -13.22 14.64 -13.19
CA ASN A 102 -14.18 13.68 -12.67
C ASN A 102 -13.58 12.76 -11.61
N GLY A 103 -12.30 12.36 -11.72
CA GLY A 103 -11.67 11.51 -10.71
C GLY A 103 -11.35 12.24 -9.40
N THR A 104 -11.05 13.53 -9.46
CA THR A 104 -10.91 14.37 -8.25
C THR A 104 -12.18 14.37 -7.41
N ARG A 105 -13.37 14.31 -8.03
CA ARG A 105 -14.65 14.20 -7.30
C ARG A 105 -14.79 12.87 -6.55
N PHE A 106 -14.29 11.76 -7.11
CA PHE A 106 -14.29 10.46 -6.42
C PHE A 106 -13.31 10.45 -5.26
N LEU A 107 -12.11 11.00 -5.43
CA LEU A 107 -11.13 11.15 -4.36
C LEU A 107 -11.68 12.04 -3.23
N LEU A 108 -12.30 13.17 -3.57
CA LEU A 108 -12.94 14.04 -2.59
C LEU A 108 -14.09 13.31 -1.89
N GLY A 109 -14.89 12.53 -2.62
CA GLY A 109 -15.92 11.65 -2.05
C GLY A 109 -15.36 10.60 -1.10
N LEU A 110 -14.18 10.04 -1.39
CA LEU A 110 -13.49 9.09 -0.52
C LEU A 110 -13.01 9.76 0.77
N VAL A 111 -12.35 10.92 0.67
CA VAL A 111 -11.95 11.72 1.84
C VAL A 111 -13.16 12.08 2.68
N LEU A 112 -14.24 12.55 2.05
CA LEU A 112 -15.46 12.95 2.74
C LEU A 112 -16.10 11.77 3.47
N THR A 113 -16.18 10.61 2.82
CA THR A 113 -16.73 9.39 3.42
C THR A 113 -15.87 8.89 4.56
N ALA A 114 -14.52 8.97 4.44
CA ALA A 114 -13.60 8.64 5.52
C ALA A 114 -13.78 9.56 6.72
N VAL A 115 -13.81 10.89 6.51
CA VAL A 115 -14.04 11.88 7.58
C VAL A 115 -15.39 11.64 8.27
N LEU A 116 -16.44 11.37 7.50
CA LEU A 116 -17.78 11.13 8.02
C LEU A 116 -17.84 9.82 8.82
N ARG A 117 -17.16 8.76 8.34
CA ARG A 117 -17.00 7.49 9.06
C ARG A 117 -16.31 7.70 10.40
N THR A 118 -15.20 8.45 10.44
CA THR A 118 -14.50 8.77 11.68
C THR A 118 -15.37 9.59 12.64
N ALA A 119 -16.14 10.56 12.11
CA ALA A 119 -17.03 11.40 12.91
C ALA A 119 -18.16 10.59 13.56
N VAL A 120 -18.77 9.66 12.81
CA VAL A 120 -19.80 8.74 13.31
C VAL A 120 -19.20 7.78 14.34
N GLY A 121 -18.03 7.20 14.07
CA GLY A 121 -17.33 6.33 15.02
C GLY A 121 -17.01 7.02 16.35
N HIS A 122 -16.57 8.28 16.30
CA HIS A 122 -16.32 9.08 17.50
C HIS A 122 -17.60 9.37 18.30
N ARG A 123 -18.72 9.64 17.61
CA ARG A 123 -20.03 9.83 18.26
C ARG A 123 -20.52 8.53 18.89
N LEU A 124 -20.39 7.42 18.18
CA LEU A 124 -20.77 6.10 18.65
C LEU A 124 -20.04 5.74 19.95
N ALA A 125 -18.72 5.98 20.02
CA ALA A 125 -17.92 5.73 21.23
C ALA A 125 -18.42 6.54 22.45
N LYS A 126 -18.82 7.81 22.24
CA LYS A 126 -19.41 8.61 23.33
C LYS A 126 -20.76 8.07 23.78
N VAL A 127 -21.64 7.75 22.84
CA VAL A 127 -22.98 7.21 23.13
C VAL A 127 -22.87 5.88 23.87
N GLN A 128 -21.96 4.99 23.47
CA GLN A 128 -21.70 3.73 24.18
C GLN A 128 -21.23 3.95 25.63
N GLY A 129 -20.35 4.93 25.87
CA GLY A 129 -19.94 5.29 27.23
C GLY A 129 -21.09 5.81 28.10
N PHE A 130 -21.96 6.66 27.54
CA PHE A 130 -23.15 7.14 28.26
C PHE A 130 -24.20 6.04 28.45
N LEU A 131 -24.33 5.13 27.49
CA LEU A 131 -25.23 3.98 27.57
C LEU A 131 -24.85 3.09 28.75
N PHE A 132 -23.56 2.78 28.90
CA PHE A 132 -23.05 2.02 30.03
C PHE A 132 -23.36 2.73 31.35
N LYS A 133 -23.04 4.04 31.46
CA LYS A 133 -23.34 4.83 32.65
C LYS A 133 -24.84 4.87 33.00
N ALA A 134 -25.70 5.02 32.00
CA ALA A 134 -27.16 5.04 32.19
C ALA A 134 -27.72 3.67 32.62
N ALA A 135 -27.11 2.58 32.15
CA ALA A 135 -27.45 1.22 32.57
C ALA A 135 -27.15 1.02 34.07
N PHE A 136 -25.98 1.46 34.56
CA PHE A 136 -25.64 1.37 36.00
C PHE A 136 -26.54 2.24 36.88
N LEU A 137 -26.93 3.43 36.41
CA LEU A 137 -27.78 4.35 37.17
C LEU A 137 -29.28 4.00 37.12
N ARG A 138 -29.66 2.91 36.44
CA ARG A 138 -31.04 2.38 36.33
C ARG A 138 -32.08 3.43 35.89
N ARG A 139 -31.68 4.38 35.03
CA ARG A 139 -32.58 5.42 34.48
C ARG A 139 -33.18 4.99 33.14
N VAL A 140 -34.31 4.30 33.19
CA VAL A 140 -35.01 3.72 32.04
C VAL A 140 -35.31 4.69 30.89
N PRO A 141 -35.90 5.91 31.10
CA PRO A 141 -36.30 6.76 29.99
C PRO A 141 -35.13 7.41 29.25
N THR A 142 -34.00 7.61 29.94
CA THR A 142 -32.76 8.10 29.31
C THR A 142 -32.08 6.97 28.56
N PHE A 143 -32.05 5.77 29.15
CA PHE A 143 -31.44 4.59 28.54
C PHE A 143 -32.09 4.22 27.19
N THR A 144 -33.42 4.23 27.08
CA THR A 144 -34.11 3.92 25.82
C THR A 144 -33.82 4.93 24.72
N ARG A 145 -33.76 6.23 25.04
CA ARG A 145 -33.35 7.26 24.08
C ARG A 145 -31.92 7.03 23.56
N LEU A 146 -30.99 6.64 24.44
CA LEU A 146 -29.61 6.34 24.05
C LEU A 146 -29.50 5.07 23.21
N ILE A 147 -30.34 4.06 23.44
CA ILE A 147 -30.41 2.86 22.58
C ILE A 147 -30.85 3.25 21.16
N ILE A 148 -31.90 4.05 21.04
CA ILE A 148 -32.41 4.49 19.73
C ILE A 148 -31.34 5.29 18.98
N GLU A 149 -30.66 6.21 19.67
CA GLU A 149 -29.54 6.96 19.10
C GLU A 149 -28.40 6.03 18.65
N ASN A 150 -28.05 5.02 19.47
CA ASN A 150 -27.03 4.04 19.13
C ASN A 150 -27.43 3.21 17.89
N LEU A 151 -28.69 2.80 17.78
CA LEU A 151 -29.19 2.04 16.63
C LEU A 151 -29.11 2.86 15.33
N ILE A 152 -29.49 4.14 15.36
CA ILE A 152 -29.39 5.06 14.21
C ILE A 152 -27.93 5.25 13.80
N LEU A 153 -27.02 5.42 14.77
CA LEU A 153 -25.58 5.56 14.49
C LEU A 153 -24.99 4.28 13.89
N CYS A 154 -25.41 3.10 14.35
CA CYS A 154 -25.01 1.81 13.79
C CYS A 154 -25.51 1.64 12.35
N PHE A 155 -26.75 2.03 12.06
CA PHE A 155 -27.29 2.05 10.71
C PHE A 155 -26.47 2.99 9.80
N LEU A 156 -26.24 4.22 10.24
CA LEU A 156 -25.44 5.21 9.51
C LEU A 156 -24.01 4.72 9.25
N GLN A 157 -23.37 4.10 10.24
CA GLN A 157 -22.03 3.52 10.09
C GLN A 157 -22.00 2.42 9.03
N SER A 158 -23.05 1.59 8.97
CA SER A 158 -23.18 0.52 7.97
C SER A 158 -23.37 1.10 6.56
N THR A 159 -24.18 2.15 6.42
CA THR A 159 -24.33 2.88 5.15
C THR A 159 -23.01 3.48 4.68
N LEU A 160 -22.24 4.13 5.58
CA LEU A 160 -20.93 4.71 5.21
C LEU A 160 -19.93 3.65 4.79
N TYR A 161 -19.92 2.49 5.45
CA TYR A 161 -19.08 1.37 5.05
C TYR A 161 -19.43 0.88 3.63
N GLN A 162 -20.72 0.70 3.35
CA GLN A 162 -21.16 0.28 2.02
C GLN A 162 -20.85 1.33 0.94
N THR A 163 -21.03 2.62 1.25
CA THR A 163 -20.68 3.73 0.34
C THR A 163 -19.18 3.75 0.04
N SER A 164 -18.33 3.58 1.06
CA SER A 164 -16.87 3.48 0.89
C SER A 164 -16.49 2.33 -0.05
N LYS A 165 -17.12 1.16 0.12
CA LYS A 165 -16.90 -0.01 -0.74
C LYS A 165 -17.34 0.24 -2.18
N TYR A 166 -18.49 0.88 -2.38
CA TYR A 166 -18.99 1.26 -3.70
C TYR A 166 -18.06 2.25 -4.42
N LEU A 167 -17.56 3.26 -3.71
CA LEU A 167 -16.64 4.25 -4.27
C LEU A 167 -15.29 3.61 -4.62
N THR A 168 -14.79 2.68 -3.80
CA THR A 168 -13.57 1.91 -4.07
C THR A 168 -13.73 1.04 -5.31
N GLY A 169 -14.84 0.31 -5.45
CA GLY A 169 -15.13 -0.47 -6.67
C GLY A 169 -15.30 0.39 -7.92
N SER A 170 -15.89 1.58 -7.78
CA SER A 170 -15.98 2.54 -8.88
C SER A 170 -14.59 3.07 -9.29
N LEU A 171 -13.70 3.28 -8.32
CA LEU A 171 -12.32 3.70 -8.56
C LEU A 171 -11.52 2.58 -9.25
N SER A 172 -11.70 1.32 -8.83
CA SER A 172 -11.05 0.16 -9.43
C SER A 172 -11.42 -0.03 -10.90
N LEU A 173 -12.68 0.23 -11.28
CA LEU A 173 -13.11 0.17 -12.69
C LEU A 173 -12.45 1.26 -13.53
N ARG A 174 -12.29 2.47 -12.97
CA ARG A 174 -11.65 3.60 -13.67
C ARG A 174 -10.16 3.38 -13.85
N PHE A 175 -9.48 2.94 -12.81
CA PHE A 175 -8.06 2.56 -12.90
C PHE A 175 -7.85 1.44 -13.92
N LYS A 176 -8.75 0.46 -13.98
CA LYS A 176 -8.71 -0.60 -14.99
C LYS A 176 -8.80 0.01 -16.39
N LYS A 177 -9.80 0.86 -16.63
CA LYS A 177 -9.98 1.51 -17.95
C LYS A 177 -8.74 2.32 -18.37
N ILE A 178 -8.22 3.17 -17.48
CA ILE A 178 -7.04 4.00 -17.77
C ILE A 178 -5.82 3.13 -18.04
N LEU A 179 -5.61 2.08 -17.26
CA LEU A 179 -4.45 1.21 -17.41
C LEU A 179 -4.56 0.36 -18.68
N THR A 180 -5.76 -0.14 -19.01
CA THR A 180 -6.01 -0.80 -20.29
C THR A 180 -5.72 0.14 -21.45
N ASP A 181 -6.26 1.36 -21.45
CA ASP A 181 -6.07 2.31 -22.56
C ASP A 181 -4.58 2.67 -22.79
N ILE A 182 -3.79 2.79 -21.71
CA ILE A 182 -2.34 3.06 -21.81
C ILE A 182 -1.59 1.84 -22.34
N VAL A 183 -1.86 0.66 -21.78
CA VAL A 183 -1.17 -0.57 -22.18
C VAL A 183 -1.54 -0.95 -23.61
N ASP A 184 -2.79 -0.74 -24.03
CA ASP A 184 -3.26 -1.04 -25.37
C ASP A 184 -2.59 -0.11 -26.40
N ALA A 185 -2.48 1.19 -26.10
CA ALA A 185 -1.75 2.14 -26.94
C ALA A 185 -0.28 1.74 -27.12
N ASP A 186 0.43 1.43 -26.02
CA ASP A 186 1.84 1.02 -26.05
C ASP A 186 2.03 -0.36 -26.71
N TYR A 187 1.03 -1.25 -26.63
CA TYR A 187 1.09 -2.61 -27.19
C TYR A 187 1.01 -2.61 -28.72
N PHE A 188 0.17 -1.75 -29.30
CA PHE A 188 0.01 -1.61 -30.74
C PHE A 188 1.05 -0.66 -31.37
N GLU A 189 1.74 0.16 -30.58
CA GLU A 189 2.82 1.00 -31.09
C GLU A 189 4.04 0.16 -31.51
N ASN A 190 4.74 0.59 -32.58
CA ASN A 190 6.07 0.10 -32.95
C ASN A 190 6.24 -1.43 -33.11
N MET A 191 5.16 -2.15 -33.49
CA MET A 191 5.14 -3.62 -33.56
C MET A 191 5.58 -4.32 -32.25
N VAL A 192 5.33 -3.69 -31.10
CA VAL A 192 5.68 -4.26 -29.78
C VAL A 192 4.98 -5.60 -29.57
N TYR A 193 3.73 -5.75 -30.02
CA TYR A 193 3.03 -7.03 -30.02
C TYR A 193 3.84 -8.17 -30.69
N TYR A 194 4.49 -7.89 -31.83
CA TYR A 194 5.28 -8.87 -32.57
C TYR A 194 6.58 -9.20 -31.83
N LYS A 195 7.30 -8.18 -31.34
CA LYS A 195 8.52 -8.38 -30.54
C LYS A 195 8.23 -9.17 -29.26
N MET A 196 7.15 -8.85 -28.55
CA MET A 196 6.81 -9.50 -27.29
C MET A 196 6.33 -10.94 -27.47
N SER A 197 5.66 -11.24 -28.58
CA SER A 197 5.13 -12.59 -28.87
C SER A 197 6.17 -13.51 -29.50
N TYR A 198 6.97 -13.01 -30.46
CA TYR A 198 7.87 -13.83 -31.28
C TYR A 198 9.36 -13.66 -30.98
N VAL A 199 9.81 -12.51 -30.45
CA VAL A 199 11.24 -12.23 -30.25
C VAL A 199 11.66 -12.43 -28.79
N ASP A 200 10.79 -12.11 -27.83
CA ASP A 200 11.10 -12.23 -26.39
C ASP A 200 10.36 -13.39 -25.73
N HIS A 201 10.97 -14.59 -25.74
CA HIS A 201 10.41 -15.78 -25.07
C HIS A 201 10.45 -15.75 -23.53
N ARG A 202 10.90 -14.64 -22.92
CA ARG A 202 10.99 -14.52 -21.46
C ARG A 202 9.62 -14.47 -20.78
N VAL A 203 8.58 -14.04 -21.49
CA VAL A 203 7.21 -13.94 -20.97
C VAL A 203 6.29 -14.86 -21.77
N SER A 204 5.92 -15.98 -21.17
CA SER A 204 4.90 -16.87 -21.75
C SER A 204 3.53 -16.18 -21.74
N ASN A 205 2.89 -16.12 -22.91
CA ASN A 205 1.55 -15.57 -23.15
C ASN A 205 1.36 -14.14 -22.62
N PRO A 206 2.00 -13.13 -23.24
CA PRO A 206 1.94 -11.74 -22.77
C PRO A 206 0.51 -11.19 -22.71
N GLU A 207 -0.31 -11.50 -23.71
CA GLU A 207 -1.71 -11.05 -23.79
C GLU A 207 -2.56 -11.57 -22.63
N GLN A 208 -2.40 -12.85 -22.28
CA GLN A 208 -3.13 -13.45 -21.15
C GLN A 208 -2.72 -12.82 -19.81
N ARG A 209 -1.42 -12.52 -19.65
CA ARG A 209 -0.93 -11.83 -18.45
C ARG A 209 -1.50 -10.42 -18.38
N ILE A 210 -1.43 -9.65 -19.46
CA ILE A 210 -1.99 -8.30 -19.53
C ILE A 210 -3.48 -8.31 -19.17
N ALA A 211 -4.27 -9.19 -19.79
CA ALA A 211 -5.71 -9.28 -19.55
C ALA A 211 -6.08 -9.71 -18.12
N SER A 212 -5.25 -10.54 -17.47
CA SER A 212 -5.52 -11.06 -16.12
C SER A 212 -4.91 -10.24 -14.99
N ASP A 213 -3.78 -9.57 -15.23
CA ASP A 213 -3.04 -8.82 -14.21
C ASP A 213 -3.55 -7.38 -14.09
N ILE A 214 -3.94 -6.72 -15.19
CA ILE A 214 -4.52 -5.36 -15.15
C ILE A 214 -5.72 -5.26 -14.19
N PRO A 215 -6.77 -6.09 -14.29
CA PRO A 215 -7.93 -5.97 -13.39
C PRO A 215 -7.57 -6.24 -11.94
N LYS A 216 -6.67 -7.21 -11.67
CA LYS A 216 -6.21 -7.52 -10.31
C LYS A 216 -5.42 -6.37 -9.72
N PHE A 217 -4.43 -5.86 -10.45
CA PHE A 217 -3.62 -4.72 -10.04
C PHE A 217 -4.48 -3.50 -9.77
N SER A 218 -5.49 -3.25 -10.62
CA SER A 218 -6.41 -2.13 -10.44
C SER A 218 -7.27 -2.24 -9.16
N SER A 219 -7.78 -3.44 -8.85
CA SER A 219 -8.54 -3.68 -7.61
C SER A 219 -7.68 -3.46 -6.39
N GLU A 220 -6.52 -4.13 -6.33
CA GLU A 220 -5.58 -4.05 -5.21
C GLU A 220 -5.07 -2.62 -4.99
N LEU A 221 -4.77 -1.89 -6.08
CA LEU A 221 -4.35 -0.50 -6.00
C LEU A 221 -5.46 0.41 -5.45
N SER A 222 -6.71 0.21 -5.88
CA SER A 222 -7.83 1.01 -5.41
C SER A 222 -8.14 0.77 -3.93
N GLU A 223 -8.06 -0.48 -3.47
CA GLU A 223 -8.24 -0.85 -2.06
C GLU A 223 -7.11 -0.27 -1.22
N LEU A 224 -5.86 -0.39 -1.66
CA LEU A 224 -4.71 0.21 -0.98
C LEU A 224 -4.83 1.72 -0.87
N VAL A 225 -5.24 2.41 -1.94
CA VAL A 225 -5.45 3.86 -1.94
C VAL A 225 -6.55 4.24 -0.96
N GLN A 226 -7.63 3.47 -0.91
CA GLN A 226 -8.73 3.73 0.02
C GLN A 226 -8.29 3.55 1.48
N ASP A 227 -7.60 2.46 1.78
CA ASP A 227 -7.14 2.15 3.14
C ASP A 227 -6.10 3.16 3.62
N ASP A 228 -5.16 3.55 2.76
CA ASP A 228 -4.16 4.57 3.08
C ASP A 228 -4.81 5.93 3.33
N LEU A 229 -5.75 6.34 2.47
CA LEU A 229 -6.48 7.60 2.62
C LEU A 229 -7.34 7.63 3.89
N ALA A 230 -8.01 6.52 4.20
CA ALA A 230 -8.79 6.37 5.43
C ALA A 230 -7.89 6.43 6.66
N ALA A 231 -6.76 5.70 6.67
CA ALA A 231 -5.82 5.70 7.79
C ALA A 231 -5.18 7.08 8.02
N VAL A 232 -4.81 7.79 6.95
CA VAL A 232 -4.27 9.15 7.03
C VAL A 232 -5.33 10.13 7.54
N ALA A 233 -6.56 10.06 7.02
CA ALA A 233 -7.65 10.92 7.47
C ALA A 233 -8.00 10.67 8.96
N GLU A 234 -8.15 9.40 9.36
CA GLU A 234 -8.39 9.01 10.75
C GLU A 234 -7.25 9.49 11.66
N GLY A 235 -5.99 9.22 11.27
CA GLY A 235 -4.81 9.65 11.99
C GLY A 235 -4.77 11.18 12.18
N LEU A 236 -5.03 11.95 11.13
CA LEU A 236 -5.07 13.41 11.20
C LEU A 236 -6.18 13.92 12.12
N ILE A 237 -7.39 13.36 12.01
CA ILE A 237 -8.53 13.77 12.86
C ILE A 237 -8.26 13.45 14.33
N TYR A 238 -7.77 12.24 14.63
CA TYR A 238 -7.44 11.86 16.00
C TYR A 238 -6.31 12.70 16.57
N THR A 239 -5.28 12.96 15.76
CA THR A 239 -4.17 13.84 16.13
C THR A 239 -4.68 15.25 16.42
N TRP A 240 -5.52 15.81 15.56
CA TRP A 240 -6.09 17.13 15.80
C TRP A 240 -6.97 17.19 17.06
N ARG A 241 -7.81 16.17 17.28
CA ARG A 241 -8.67 16.07 18.47
C ARG A 241 -7.86 15.95 19.76
N LEU A 242 -6.82 15.12 19.75
CA LEU A 242 -5.98 14.93 20.93
C LEU A 242 -5.19 16.20 21.26
N CYS A 243 -4.76 16.97 20.26
CA CYS A 243 -4.14 18.29 20.47
C CYS A 243 -5.11 19.34 21.05
N SER A 244 -6.42 19.19 20.81
CA SER A 244 -7.43 20.09 21.36
C SER A 244 -7.79 19.75 22.81
N TYR A 245 -7.81 18.45 23.16
CA TYR A 245 -8.11 17.98 24.51
C TYR A 245 -6.90 18.00 25.46
N ALA A 246 -5.74 17.56 25.00
CA ALA A 246 -4.50 17.55 25.76
C ALA A 246 -3.66 18.79 25.42
N SER A 247 -3.00 19.39 26.41
CA SER A 247 -2.06 20.49 26.16
C SER A 247 -1.00 20.08 25.11
N PRO A 248 -0.58 20.96 24.19
CA PRO A 248 0.32 20.63 23.07
C PRO A 248 1.60 19.89 23.49
N LYS A 249 2.07 20.14 24.72
CA LYS A 249 3.26 19.51 25.28
C LYS A 249 3.14 17.97 25.39
N TYR A 250 2.02 17.46 25.90
CA TYR A 250 1.82 16.01 26.07
C TYR A 250 1.57 15.31 24.73
N MET A 251 0.97 16.04 23.79
CA MET A 251 0.68 15.52 22.46
C MET A 251 1.95 15.20 21.67
N VAL A 252 2.96 16.07 21.73
CA VAL A 252 4.25 15.85 21.06
C VAL A 252 4.94 14.60 21.60
N TRP A 253 4.89 14.35 22.91
CA TRP A 253 5.47 13.15 23.53
C TRP A 253 4.78 11.86 23.07
N ILE A 254 3.45 11.85 22.96
CA ILE A 254 2.69 10.68 22.47
C ILE A 254 3.03 10.40 21.00
N MET A 255 3.07 11.43 20.16
CA MET A 255 3.43 11.28 18.75
C MET A 255 4.89 10.82 18.59
N ALA A 256 5.80 11.34 19.39
CA ALA A 256 7.19 10.89 19.42
C ALA A 256 7.30 9.42 19.82
N TYR A 257 6.55 8.99 20.85
CA TYR A 257 6.49 7.59 21.26
C TYR A 257 5.99 6.69 20.13
N VAL A 258 4.89 7.05 19.45
CA VAL A 258 4.35 6.26 18.33
C VAL A 258 5.34 6.19 17.16
N LEU A 259 6.02 7.28 16.83
CA LEU A 259 7.03 7.31 15.76
C LEU A 259 8.24 6.46 16.10
N VAL A 260 8.73 6.53 17.35
CA VAL A 260 9.85 5.71 17.81
C VAL A 260 9.46 4.23 17.83
N ALA A 261 8.31 3.89 18.41
CA ALA A 261 7.80 2.52 18.43
C ALA A 261 7.60 1.98 17.01
N GLY A 262 6.99 2.77 16.12
CA GLY A 262 6.83 2.42 14.71
C GLY A 262 8.18 2.23 13.99
N GLY A 263 9.17 3.07 14.27
CA GLY A 263 10.53 2.94 13.75
C GLY A 263 11.24 1.68 14.24
N VAL A 264 11.11 1.36 15.53
CA VAL A 264 11.65 0.14 16.14
C VAL A 264 10.98 -1.09 15.53
N ILE A 265 9.64 -1.10 15.43
CA ILE A 265 8.88 -2.18 14.77
C ILE A 265 9.36 -2.35 13.33
N ARG A 266 9.58 -1.27 12.59
CA ARG A 266 10.06 -1.35 11.20
C ARG A 266 11.49 -1.87 11.07
N LYS A 267 12.33 -1.66 12.10
CA LYS A 267 13.69 -2.20 12.16
C LYS A 267 13.71 -3.67 12.56
N PHE A 268 12.83 -4.07 13.48
CA PHE A 268 12.67 -5.46 13.91
C PHE A 268 11.91 -6.31 12.90
N SER A 269 10.95 -5.73 12.19
CA SER A 269 10.20 -6.40 11.13
C SER A 269 11.16 -6.67 9.96
N PRO A 270 11.61 -7.93 9.75
CA PRO A 270 12.50 -8.25 8.65
C PRO A 270 11.77 -7.98 7.33
N ALA A 271 12.52 -7.94 6.22
CA ALA A 271 11.96 -7.59 4.92
C ALA A 271 10.99 -8.68 4.39
N PHE A 272 9.75 -8.70 4.90
CA PHE A 272 8.67 -9.61 4.51
C PHE A 272 8.43 -9.58 3.00
N VAL A 273 8.59 -8.42 2.37
CA VAL A 273 8.50 -8.26 0.92
C VAL A 273 9.57 -9.09 0.19
N LYS A 274 10.80 -9.16 0.72
CA LYS A 274 11.87 -9.98 0.13
C LYS A 274 11.56 -11.47 0.29
N LEU A 275 11.07 -11.87 1.46
CA LEU A 275 10.67 -13.25 1.74
C LEU A 275 9.51 -13.66 0.82
N LYS A 276 8.44 -12.86 0.75
CA LYS A 276 7.27 -13.11 -0.12
C LYS A 276 7.63 -13.12 -1.60
N SER A 277 8.50 -12.23 -2.07
CA SER A 277 8.95 -12.26 -3.47
C SER A 277 9.79 -13.50 -3.79
N THR A 278 10.58 -13.98 -2.83
CA THR A 278 11.37 -15.21 -3.00
C THR A 278 10.47 -16.44 -2.98
N GLU A 279 9.48 -16.48 -2.08
CA GLU A 279 8.45 -17.52 -2.00
C GLU A 279 7.66 -17.62 -3.31
N GLN A 280 7.17 -16.49 -3.85
CA GLN A 280 6.47 -16.45 -5.14
C GLN A 280 7.34 -16.92 -6.31
N GLN A 281 8.65 -16.60 -6.30
CA GLN A 281 9.57 -17.09 -7.32
C GLN A 281 9.75 -18.60 -7.24
N LEU A 282 10.00 -19.15 -6.04
CA LEU A 282 10.12 -20.60 -5.84
C LEU A 282 8.82 -21.33 -6.19
N GLU A 283 7.66 -20.78 -5.84
CA GLU A 283 6.37 -21.37 -6.20
C GLU A 283 6.15 -21.34 -7.73
N GLY A 284 6.59 -20.26 -8.39
CA GLY A 284 6.61 -20.15 -9.85
C GLY A 284 7.47 -21.24 -10.51
N ASP A 285 8.71 -21.41 -10.03
CA ASP A 285 9.64 -22.43 -10.52
C ASP A 285 9.10 -23.85 -10.27
N TYR A 286 8.51 -24.09 -9.10
CA TYR A 286 7.86 -25.34 -8.77
C TYR A 286 6.70 -25.65 -9.73
N ARG A 287 5.81 -24.67 -10.00
CA ARG A 287 4.70 -24.83 -10.96
C ARG A 287 5.21 -25.12 -12.37
N GLN A 288 6.31 -24.49 -12.78
CA GLN A 288 6.95 -24.74 -14.08
C GLN A 288 7.58 -26.13 -14.18
N LEU A 289 8.28 -26.59 -13.14
CA LEU A 289 8.83 -27.94 -13.12
C LEU A 289 7.71 -28.99 -13.14
N HIS A 290 6.65 -28.75 -12.37
CA HIS A 290 5.50 -29.64 -12.31
C HIS A 290 4.72 -29.70 -13.63
N SER A 291 4.60 -28.60 -14.37
CA SER A 291 4.01 -28.61 -15.72
C SER A 291 4.86 -29.39 -16.72
N ARG A 292 6.19 -29.25 -16.66
CA ARG A 292 7.14 -30.02 -17.49
C ARG A 292 7.08 -31.51 -17.21
N LEU A 293 7.06 -31.92 -15.94
CA LEU A 293 6.92 -33.33 -15.55
C LEU A 293 5.62 -33.95 -16.07
N ARG A 294 4.49 -33.24 -15.97
CA ARG A 294 3.22 -33.71 -16.55
C ARG A 294 3.25 -33.83 -18.06
N HIS A 295 3.99 -32.97 -18.75
CA HIS A 295 4.17 -33.07 -20.20
C HIS A 295 5.05 -34.27 -20.57
N MET A 296 6.19 -34.44 -19.91
CA MET A 296 7.09 -35.59 -20.12
C MET A 296 6.39 -36.92 -19.85
N ARG A 297 5.60 -37.03 -18.76
CA ARG A 297 4.81 -38.23 -18.45
C ARG A 297 3.81 -38.55 -19.56
N ARG A 298 3.12 -37.55 -20.12
CA ARG A 298 2.22 -37.75 -21.26
C ARG A 298 2.95 -38.22 -22.51
N VAL A 299 4.11 -37.63 -22.80
CA VAL A 299 4.95 -38.05 -23.94
C VAL A 299 5.46 -39.47 -23.77
N TRP A 300 5.98 -39.81 -22.58
CA TRP A 300 6.41 -41.18 -22.26
C TRP A 300 5.28 -42.19 -22.41
N HIS A 301 4.10 -41.90 -21.86
CA HIS A 301 2.93 -42.75 -22.01
C HIS A 301 2.52 -42.91 -23.49
N PHE A 302 2.54 -41.84 -24.26
CA PHE A 302 2.22 -41.89 -25.70
C PHE A 302 3.25 -42.71 -26.49
N MET A 303 4.53 -42.58 -26.16
CA MET A 303 5.62 -43.30 -26.80
C MET A 303 5.53 -44.80 -26.50
N VAL A 304 5.32 -45.19 -25.24
CA VAL A 304 5.11 -46.60 -24.83
C VAL A 304 3.93 -47.22 -25.55
N VAL A 305 2.77 -46.55 -25.57
CA VAL A 305 1.58 -47.04 -26.28
C VAL A 305 1.85 -47.19 -27.79
N ARG A 306 2.63 -46.31 -28.40
CA ARG A 306 3.00 -46.43 -29.81
C ARG A 306 3.92 -47.64 -30.04
N THR A 307 4.90 -47.88 -29.17
CA THR A 307 5.79 -49.03 -29.28
C THR A 307 5.05 -50.34 -29.08
N GLU A 308 4.13 -50.44 -28.11
CA GLU A 308 3.29 -51.62 -27.92
C GLU A 308 2.41 -51.92 -29.14
N LYS A 309 1.78 -50.89 -29.74
CA LYS A 309 1.01 -51.06 -30.97
C LYS A 309 1.86 -51.59 -32.13
N HIS A 310 3.08 -51.07 -32.31
CA HIS A 310 3.99 -51.58 -33.33
C HIS A 310 4.46 -53.02 -33.05
N LEU A 311 4.68 -53.38 -31.78
CA LEU A 311 5.07 -54.74 -31.37
C LEU A 311 3.93 -55.75 -31.59
N ILE A 312 2.69 -55.37 -31.26
CA ILE A 312 1.49 -56.19 -31.51
C ILE A 312 1.26 -56.36 -33.01
N LEU A 313 1.41 -55.30 -33.80
CA LEU A 313 1.30 -55.37 -35.26
C LEU A 313 2.38 -56.28 -35.87
N CYS A 314 3.63 -56.20 -35.40
CA CYS A 314 4.71 -57.08 -35.86
C CYS A 314 4.50 -58.55 -35.44
N ARG A 315 3.97 -58.81 -34.24
CA ARG A 315 3.59 -60.16 -33.82
C ARG A 315 2.42 -60.72 -34.64
N GLY A 316 1.41 -59.90 -34.92
CA GLY A 316 0.29 -60.28 -35.78
C GLY A 316 0.72 -60.56 -37.22
N LEU A 317 1.62 -59.75 -37.78
CA LEU A 317 2.16 -59.98 -39.13
C LEU A 317 3.01 -61.26 -39.20
N ARG A 318 3.77 -61.57 -38.14
CA ARG A 318 4.59 -62.78 -38.06
C ARG A 318 3.74 -64.06 -38.00
N LEU A 319 2.62 -64.02 -37.27
CA LEU A 319 1.63 -65.10 -37.25
C LEU A 319 0.90 -65.29 -38.61
N LEU A 320 0.69 -64.22 -39.38
CA LEU A 320 0.06 -64.27 -40.71
C LEU A 320 1.00 -64.77 -41.82
N LEU A 321 2.31 -64.55 -41.68
CA LEU A 321 3.33 -64.98 -42.65
C LEU A 321 3.83 -66.42 -42.44
N GLY A 322 3.32 -67.14 -41.43
CA GLY A 322 3.55 -68.59 -41.28
C GLY A 322 5.02 -68.98 -41.06
N ILE A 323 5.75 -68.22 -40.24
CA ILE A 323 7.03 -68.62 -39.63
C ILE A 323 6.88 -68.58 -38.11
#